data_AF-A0A2G9T9M8-F1
#
_entry.id   AF-A0A2G9T9M8-F1
#
_cell.length_a   1.000
_cell.length_b   1.000
_cell.length_c   1.000
_cell.angle_alpha   90.00
_cell.angle_beta   90.00
_cell.angle_gamma   90.00
#
_symmetry.space_group_name_H-M   'P 1'
#
loop_
_entity.id
_entity.type
_entity.pdbx_description
1 polymer ?
#
loop_
_entity_poly.entity_id
_entity_poly.type
_entity_poly.pdbx_seq_one_letter_code
_entity_poly.pdbx_strand_id
1 'polypeptide(L)' 'NNVLLLGDSMGDIHMDVGVEKDGPTLKIGFLNSDVKGLLDHYMDVYDVVLVQDQSMKVPDTIVQAVAAGYLKRL' A
#
# COMPACT_ATOMS: atom_id res chain seq x y z
N ASN A 1 -2.16 14.42 7.95
CA ASN A 1 -1.06 13.54 7.50
C ASN A 1 -1.61 12.17 7.16
N ASN A 2 -1.59 11.78 5.89
CA ASN A 2 -2.01 10.46 5.43
C ASN A 2 -0.78 9.62 5.10
N VAL A 3 -0.88 8.29 5.19
CA VAL A 3 0.24 7.39 4.91
C VAL A 3 -0.11 6.44 3.77
N LEU A 4 0.84 6.23 2.87
CA LEU A 4 0.83 5.13 1.91
C LEU A 4 1.92 4.15 2.34
N LEU A 5 1.53 2.97 2.80
CA LEU A 5 2.43 1.91 3.24
C LEU A 5 2.52 0.86 2.14
N LEU A 6 3.75 0.55 1.72
CA LEU A 6 4.05 -0.48 0.73
C LEU A 6 4.89 -1.56 1.43
N GLY A 7 4.49 -2.82 1.33
CA GLY A 7 5.19 -3.95 1.94
C GLY A 7 5.10 -5.21 1.08
N ASP A 8 5.98 -6.17 1.32
CA ASP A 8 6.02 -7.45 0.63
C ASP A 8 6.07 -8.64 1.60
N SER A 9 5.82 -8.36 2.89
CA SER A 9 5.78 -9.35 3.95
C SER A 9 4.75 -9.01 5.02
N MET A 10 4.47 -9.95 5.92
CA MET A 10 3.64 -9.71 7.11
C MET A 10 4.34 -8.79 8.13
N GLY A 11 5.67 -8.70 8.09
CA GLY A 11 6.43 -7.83 8.99
C GLY A 11 6.19 -6.34 8.71
N ASP A 12 5.82 -6.00 7.48
CA ASP A 12 5.73 -4.61 7.04
C ASP A 12 4.42 -3.93 7.47
N ILE A 13 3.40 -4.71 7.86
CA ILE A 13 2.05 -4.20 8.14
C ILE A 13 1.98 -3.22 9.32
N HIS A 14 3.05 -3.15 10.11
CA HIS A 14 3.21 -2.28 11.28
C HIS A 14 4.31 -1.21 11.08
N MET A 15 4.84 -1.02 9.88
CA MET A 15 5.83 0.04 9.63
C MET A 15 5.27 1.45 9.80
N ASP A 16 3.94 1.60 9.91
CA ASP A 16 3.30 2.87 10.25
C ASP A 16 3.22 3.12 11.78
N VAL A 17 3.59 2.15 12.61
CA VAL A 17 3.64 2.30 14.07
C VAL A 17 4.82 3.19 14.44
N GLY A 18 4.54 4.31 15.11
CA GLY A 18 5.55 5.30 15.51
C GLY A 18 5.69 6.50 14.57
N VAL A 19 4.96 6.51 13.46
CA VAL A 19 4.81 7.72 12.63
C VAL A 19 3.72 8.60 13.23
N GLU A 20 4.00 9.87 13.51
CA GLU A 20 2.97 10.84 13.86
C GLU A 20 2.04 11.07 12.66
N LYS A 21 0.86 10.44 12.69
CA LYS A 21 -0.17 10.54 11.67
C LYS A 21 -1.54 10.79 12.29
N ASP A 22 -2.29 11.72 11.69
CA ASP A 22 -3.68 12.03 12.07
C ASP A 22 -4.71 11.47 11.06
N GLY A 23 -4.23 10.95 9.93
CA GLY A 23 -5.06 10.49 8.81
C GLY A 23 -4.94 8.98 8.56
N PRO A 24 -5.70 8.46 7.58
CA PRO A 24 -5.68 7.05 7.26
C PRO A 24 -4.34 6.58 6.69
N THR A 25 -4.06 5.29 6.87
CA THR A 25 -3.02 4.56 6.15
C THR A 25 -3.68 3.73 5.06
N LEU A 26 -3.21 3.82 3.82
CA LEU A 26 -3.51 2.85 2.76
C LEU A 26 -2.36 1.86 2.67
N LYS A 27 -2.62 0.57 2.85
CA LYS A 27 -1.62 -0.51 2.83
C LYS A 27 -1.70 -1.29 1.52
N ILE A 28 -0.58 -1.38 0.80
CA ILE A 28 -0.45 -2.15 -0.44
C ILE A 28 0.61 -3.24 -0.25
N GLY A 29 0.19 -4.49 -0.44
CA GLY A 29 1.03 -5.69 -0.28
C GLY A 29 1.45 -6.27 -1.62
N PHE A 30 2.75 -6.49 -1.83
CA PHE A 30 3.32 -7.13 -3.00
C PHE A 30 3.51 -8.63 -2.75
N LEU A 31 2.59 -9.46 -3.25
CA LEU A 31 2.64 -10.91 -3.08
C LEU A 31 3.36 -11.57 -4.27
N ASN A 32 4.68 -11.73 -4.14
CA ASN A 32 5.54 -12.25 -5.22
C ASN A 32 5.90 -13.74 -5.09
N SER A 33 5.72 -14.33 -3.91
CA SER A 33 6.05 -15.74 -3.61
C SER A 33 4.91 -16.41 -2.83
N ASP A 34 4.83 -17.73 -2.92
CA ASP A 34 3.81 -18.55 -2.22
C ASP A 34 2.38 -17.99 -2.27
N VAL A 35 1.93 -17.59 -3.48
CA VAL A 35 0.61 -16.97 -3.66
C VAL A 35 -0.51 -17.83 -3.08
N LYS A 36 -0.44 -19.16 -3.27
CA LYS A 36 -1.49 -20.07 -2.78
C LYS A 36 -1.53 -20.16 -1.26
N GLY A 37 -0.37 -20.13 -0.60
CA GLY A 37 -0.28 -20.24 0.86
C GLY A 37 -0.56 -18.92 1.58
N LEU A 38 -0.30 -17.79 0.92
CA LEU A 38 -0.28 -16.47 1.58
C LEU A 38 -1.41 -15.54 1.16
N LEU A 39 -2.12 -15.79 0.06
CA LEU A 39 -3.11 -14.83 -0.47
C LEU A 39 -4.18 -14.46 0.57
N ASP A 40 -4.77 -15.44 1.26
CA ASP A 40 -5.80 -15.17 2.27
C ASP A 40 -5.28 -14.27 3.39
N HIS A 41 -4.07 -14.55 3.89
CA HIS A 41 -3.42 -13.72 4.90
C HIS A 41 -3.12 -12.30 4.40
N TYR A 42 -2.69 -12.14 3.14
CA TYR A 42 -2.44 -10.83 2.56
C TYR A 42 -3.73 -10.03 2.43
N MET A 43 -4.82 -10.66 2.01
CA MET A 43 -6.13 -10.04 1.87
C MET A 43 -6.73 -9.60 3.22
N ASP A 44 -6.34 -10.24 4.32
CA ASP A 44 -6.79 -9.86 5.67
C ASP A 44 -6.08 -8.62 6.22
N VAL A 45 -4.82 -8.35 5.80
CA VAL A 45 -3.96 -7.34 6.42
C VAL A 45 -3.62 -6.14 5.53
N TYR A 46 -3.71 -6.30 4.21
CA TYR A 46 -3.48 -5.24 3.23
C TYR A 46 -4.81 -4.80 2.60
N ASP A 47 -4.95 -3.50 2.35
CA ASP A 47 -6.13 -2.96 1.66
C ASP A 47 -6.12 -3.33 0.16
N VAL A 48 -4.92 -3.45 -0.42
CA VAL A 48 -4.68 -3.83 -1.82
C VAL A 48 -3.57 -4.88 -1.88
N VAL A 49 -3.82 -6.01 -2.54
CA VAL A 49 -2.82 -7.06 -2.77
C VAL A 49 -2.47 -7.10 -4.26
N LEU A 50 -1.20 -6.90 -4.57
CA LEU A 50 -0.64 -7.01 -5.91
C LEU A 50 0.01 -8.39 -6.06
N VAL A 51 -0.68 -9.29 -6.76
CA VAL A 51 -0.24 -10.67 -6.95
C VAL A 51 0.68 -10.76 -8.16
N GLN A 52 1.93 -11.12 -7.93
CA GLN A 52 2.97 -11.29 -8.97
C GLN A 52 3.16 -10.06 -9.88
N ASP A 53 2.78 -8.87 -9.41
CA ASP A 53 3.06 -7.60 -10.07
C ASP A 53 4.26 -6.94 -9.40
N GLN A 54 5.40 -6.92 -10.11
CA GLN A 54 6.65 -6.34 -9.63
C GLN A 54 6.84 -4.89 -10.11
N SER A 55 5.75 -4.22 -10.52
CA SER A 55 5.77 -2.84 -10.98
C SER A 55 5.30 -1.86 -9.90
N MET A 56 5.77 -0.61 -9.99
CA MET A 56 5.30 0.48 -9.14
C MET A 56 4.10 1.25 -9.72
N LYS A 57 3.43 0.71 -10.74
CA LYS A 57 2.38 1.43 -11.47
C LYS A 57 1.18 1.80 -10.60
N VAL A 58 0.74 0.89 -9.73
CA VAL A 58 -0.41 1.15 -8.84
C VAL A 58 -0.07 2.21 -7.79
N PRO A 59 1.03 2.09 -7.00
CA PRO A 59 1.44 3.18 -6.10
C PRO A 59 1.63 4.52 -6.80
N ASP A 60 2.31 4.53 -7.96
CA ASP A 60 2.57 5.75 -8.73
C ASP A 60 1.26 6.41 -9.21
N THR A 61 0.31 5.62 -9.71
CA THR A 61 -1.02 6.12 -10.13
C THR A 61 -1.76 6.79 -8.97
N ILE A 62 -1.69 6.21 -7.76
CA ILE A 62 -2.32 6.78 -6.56
C ILE A 62 -1.69 8.12 -6.21
N VAL A 63 -0.34 8.19 -6.19
CA VAL A 63 0.39 9.43 -5.91
C VAL A 63 0.07 10.51 -6.95
N GLN A 64 0.04 10.15 -8.23
CA GLN A 64 -0.31 11.08 -9.31
C GLN A 64 -1.75 11.59 -9.19
N ALA A 65 -2.71 10.73 -8.83
CA ALA A 65 -4.09 11.14 -8.63
C ALA A 65 -4.22 12.16 -7.48
N VAL A 66 -3.51 11.94 -6.38
CA VAL A 66 -3.47 12.88 -5.23
C VAL A 66 -2.81 14.20 -5.64
N ALA A 67 -1.66 14.15 -6.33
CA ALA A 67 -0.95 15.35 -6.78
C ALA A 67 -1.77 16.16 -7.81
N ALA A 68 -2.39 15.50 -8.79
CA ALA A 68 -3.25 16.16 -9.76
C ALA A 68 -4.49 16.79 -9.11
N GLY A 69 -5.09 16.12 -8.12
CA GLY A 69 -6.17 16.67 -7.32
C GLY A 69 -5.76 17.90 -6.52
N TYR A 70 -4.52 17.91 -6.00
CA TYR A 70 -3.95 19.06 -5.31
C TYR A 70 -3.72 20.25 -6.26
N LEU A 71 -3.12 20.02 -7.43
CA LEU A 71 -2.87 21.06 -8.43
C LEU A 71 -4.16 21.71 -8.96
N LYS A 72 -5.27 20.96 -9.05
CA LYS A 72 -6.58 21.52 -9.44
C LYS A 72 -7.25 22.38 -8.36
N ARG A 73 -6.76 22.33 -7.11
CA ARG A 73 -7.30 23.09 -5.98
C ARG A 73 -6.53 24.39 -5.71
N LEU A 74 -5.37 24.57 -6.33
CA LEU A 74 -4.60 25.82 -6.37
C LEU A 74 -5.09 26.70 -7.52
#